data_AF-A0A8T0DGH7-F1
#
_entry.id   AF-A0A8T0DGH7-F1
#
_cell.length_a   1.000
_cell.length_b   1.000
_cell.length_c   1.000
_cell.angle_alpha   90.00
_cell.angle_beta   90.00
_cell.angle_gamma   90.00
#
_symmetry.space_group_name_H-M   'P 1'
#
loop_
_entity.id
_entity.type
_entity.pdbx_description
1 polymer ?
#
loop_
_entity_poly.entity_id
_entity_poly.type
_entity_poly.pdbx_seq_one_letter_code
_entity_poly.pdbx_strand_id
1 'polypeptide(L)'
;MGVKFRMNQLLILSLLLNLFASSKSTENDFTEYTHPKYGAKWRASHSNRRFRTANEVDGLLGARHESAEERARRPTIHHPLSANNELPVTFNAIDKWYWCKSITRIRDQSKCGSCWAVAAVEAMTDRVCIHSNGKYRKRLSETDLLACCKTCGDGCNGGWPARAWDFWKSDGVVTGGSREAKEGCKSYPFPRCTHYGEGKYKKCPAERYPTPICINLCDSDAIDYEKDKTRANSSYNVPANEKQIMMEIMTNGPVEAAFDVYEDFPTYTSGIYFHAWGELKSGHAVKIVGWGEEDGVPYWLVANSWNEGWGENGFVRFLRGMDECRIESEITAGMTDLDAL
;
A
#
# COMPACT_ATOMS: atom_id res chain seq x y z
N MET A 1 39.02 -81.36 31.66
CA MET A 1 38.35 -80.73 30.49
C MET A 1 38.03 -79.29 30.87
N GLY A 2 38.29 -78.34 29.96
CA GLY A 2 38.52 -76.89 30.20
C GLY A 2 37.39 -76.10 30.88
N VAL A 3 37.54 -74.81 31.24
CA VAL A 3 38.09 -73.68 30.47
C VAL A 3 38.38 -72.46 31.39
N LYS A 4 39.50 -71.75 31.09
CA LYS A 4 39.89 -70.30 31.21
C LYS A 4 39.23 -69.36 32.25
N PHE A 5 39.96 -68.65 33.14
CA PHE A 5 40.88 -67.46 33.01
C PHE A 5 40.22 -66.06 32.86
N ARG A 6 40.45 -65.19 33.88
CA ARG A 6 40.66 -63.71 33.91
C ARG A 6 39.54 -62.77 33.41
N MET A 7 39.39 -61.49 33.80
CA MET A 7 39.83 -60.58 34.88
C MET A 7 39.16 -59.21 34.59
N ASN A 8 38.79 -58.45 35.63
CA ASN A 8 38.56 -56.99 35.72
C ASN A 8 37.72 -56.21 34.69
N GLN A 9 36.74 -55.44 35.21
CA GLN A 9 36.49 -54.06 34.75
C GLN A 9 35.96 -53.18 35.89
N LEU A 10 36.72 -52.14 36.22
CA LEU A 10 36.34 -50.99 37.06
C LEU A 10 35.34 -50.10 36.29
N LEU A 11 34.28 -49.67 36.96
CA LEU A 11 33.37 -48.61 36.51
C LEU A 11 33.99 -47.24 36.84
N ILE A 12 34.23 -46.43 35.81
CA ILE A 12 34.64 -45.03 35.91
C ILE A 12 33.38 -44.16 36.01
N LEU A 13 33.30 -43.35 37.07
CA LEU A 13 32.32 -42.29 37.27
C LEU A 13 32.55 -41.17 36.24
N SER A 14 31.59 -40.90 35.36
CA SER A 14 31.61 -39.71 34.49
C SER A 14 30.85 -38.56 35.15
N LEU A 15 31.57 -37.49 35.52
CA LEU A 15 31.01 -36.19 35.85
C LEU A 15 30.35 -35.59 34.59
N LEU A 16 29.02 -35.46 34.57
CA LEU A 16 28.32 -34.61 33.61
C LEU A 16 28.10 -33.25 34.27
N LEU A 17 28.74 -32.22 33.73
CA LEU A 17 28.45 -30.83 34.04
C LEU A 17 26.99 -30.53 33.66
N ASN A 18 26.21 -30.05 34.64
CA ASN A 18 24.94 -29.38 34.39
C ASN A 18 25.19 -28.06 33.64
N LEU A 19 25.09 -28.10 32.32
CA LEU A 19 24.78 -26.91 31.53
C LEU A 19 23.27 -26.67 31.66
N PHE A 20 22.88 -25.86 32.62
CA PHE A 20 21.61 -25.14 32.54
C PHE A 20 21.69 -24.20 31.35
N ALA A 21 21.33 -24.69 30.16
CA ALA A 21 20.94 -23.83 29.06
C ALA A 21 19.61 -23.19 29.48
N SER A 22 19.69 -21.99 30.06
CA SER A 22 18.55 -21.09 30.16
C SER A 22 17.96 -20.95 28.76
N SER A 23 16.77 -21.49 28.55
CA SER A 23 15.98 -21.24 27.36
C SER A 23 15.61 -19.75 27.37
N LYS A 24 16.43 -18.93 26.70
CA LYS A 24 16.04 -17.56 26.34
C LYS A 24 14.85 -17.66 25.37
N SER A 25 13.63 -17.55 25.90
CA SER A 25 12.49 -17.13 25.10
C SER A 25 12.77 -15.69 24.64
N THR A 26 12.97 -15.49 23.34
CA THR A 26 13.28 -14.20 22.74
C THR A 26 12.03 -13.31 22.71
N GLU A 27 11.87 -12.50 23.74
CA GLU A 27 10.98 -11.33 23.80
C GLU A 27 11.56 -10.12 23.01
N ASN A 28 12.64 -10.34 22.23
CA ASN A 28 13.57 -9.30 21.73
C ASN A 28 13.42 -8.95 20.23
N ASP A 29 12.36 -9.34 19.54
CA ASP A 29 12.29 -9.13 18.08
C ASP A 29 11.58 -7.83 17.64
N PHE A 30 10.89 -7.17 18.56
CA PHE A 30 10.12 -5.97 18.27
C PHE A 30 10.57 -4.78 19.10
N THR A 31 10.51 -3.60 18.50
CA THR A 31 10.59 -2.33 19.21
C THR A 31 9.24 -1.65 19.13
N GLU A 32 8.68 -1.31 20.29
CA GLU A 32 7.41 -0.59 20.39
C GLU A 32 7.69 0.91 20.59
N TYR A 33 7.01 1.74 19.81
CA TYR A 33 7.04 3.19 19.93
C TYR A 33 5.69 3.67 20.45
N THR A 34 5.70 4.64 21.37
CA THR A 34 4.49 5.26 21.91
C THR A 34 4.55 6.77 21.69
N HIS A 35 3.53 7.34 21.06
CA HIS A 35 3.44 8.77 20.83
C HIS A 35 3.20 9.47 22.18
N PRO A 36 4.07 10.40 22.61
CA PRO A 36 4.05 10.94 23.98
C PRO A 36 2.76 11.73 24.30
N LYS A 37 2.18 12.38 23.30
CA LYS A 37 0.95 13.19 23.45
C LYS A 37 -0.35 12.42 23.24
N TYR A 38 -0.43 11.59 22.20
CA TYR A 38 -1.69 10.97 21.75
C TYR A 38 -1.83 9.50 22.13
N GLY A 39 -0.79 8.88 22.69
CA GLY A 39 -0.83 7.48 23.13
C GLY A 39 -0.87 6.46 22.00
N ALA A 40 -0.78 6.87 20.73
CA ALA A 40 -0.64 5.98 19.58
C ALA A 40 0.57 5.06 19.74
N LYS A 41 0.42 3.78 19.41
CA LYS A 41 1.49 2.78 19.55
C LYS A 41 1.65 1.99 18.27
N TRP A 42 2.90 1.73 17.89
CA TRP A 42 3.21 0.82 16.80
C TRP A 42 4.49 0.03 17.06
N ARG A 43 4.63 -1.10 16.37
CA ARG A 43 5.74 -2.03 16.52
C ARG A 43 6.56 -2.13 15.23
N ALA A 44 7.87 -2.02 15.38
CA ALA A 44 8.87 -2.34 14.37
C ALA A 44 9.45 -3.73 14.59
N SER A 45 9.64 -4.53 13.54
CA SER A 45 10.37 -5.81 13.61
C SER A 45 11.81 -5.67 13.15
N HIS A 46 12.74 -6.32 13.84
CA HIS A 46 14.15 -6.38 13.43
C HIS A 46 14.48 -7.66 12.63
N SER A 47 13.84 -8.80 12.91
CA SER A 47 14.13 -10.07 12.23
C SER A 47 13.18 -10.38 11.06
N ASN A 48 11.92 -9.95 11.11
CA ASN A 48 10.90 -10.22 10.08
C ASN A 48 10.65 -9.01 9.16
N ARG A 49 11.65 -8.12 9.06
CA ARG A 49 11.56 -6.92 8.23
C ARG A 49 11.66 -7.26 6.76
N ARG A 50 10.70 -6.76 5.97
CA ARG A 50 10.78 -6.80 4.49
C ARG A 50 11.97 -6.00 3.96
N PHE A 51 12.49 -5.04 4.72
CA PHE A 51 13.61 -4.18 4.33
C PHE A 51 14.66 -4.17 5.43
N ARG A 52 15.92 -4.38 5.08
CA ARG A 52 17.04 -4.36 6.03
C ARG A 52 17.43 -2.93 6.42
N THR A 53 17.30 -1.99 5.50
CA THR A 53 17.60 -0.57 5.71
C THR A 53 16.57 0.27 4.98
N ALA A 54 16.39 1.51 5.43
CA ALA A 54 15.50 2.47 4.76
C ALA A 54 15.90 2.72 3.28
N ASN A 55 17.18 2.58 2.93
CA ASN A 55 17.62 2.80 1.54
C ASN A 55 17.11 1.73 0.57
N GLU A 56 16.68 0.56 1.07
CA GLU A 56 16.11 -0.47 0.20
C GLU A 56 14.75 -0.06 -0.38
N VAL A 57 14.05 0.90 0.26
CA VAL A 57 12.80 1.47 -0.23
C VAL A 57 12.95 2.63 -1.22
N ASP A 58 14.15 3.19 -1.44
CA ASP A 58 14.36 4.33 -2.35
C ASP A 58 13.89 4.02 -3.80
N GLY A 59 13.91 2.74 -4.18
CA GLY A 59 13.38 2.26 -5.46
C GLY A 59 11.86 2.08 -5.52
N LEU A 60 11.17 2.22 -4.38
CA LEU A 60 9.73 2.02 -4.16
C LEU A 60 8.99 3.31 -3.87
N LEU A 61 9.69 4.32 -3.38
CA LEU A 61 9.13 5.66 -3.24
C LEU A 61 9.06 6.33 -4.61
N GLY A 62 8.11 7.22 -4.79
CA GLY A 62 7.82 7.76 -6.11
C GLY A 62 6.64 8.72 -6.19
N ALA A 63 6.00 9.07 -5.08
CA ALA A 63 5.01 10.13 -5.11
C ALA A 63 5.71 11.48 -4.99
N ARG A 64 5.41 12.37 -5.93
CA ARG A 64 5.82 13.78 -5.89
C ARG A 64 4.65 14.62 -5.42
N HIS A 65 4.95 15.55 -4.54
CA HIS A 65 3.99 16.54 -4.07
C HIS A 65 3.78 17.62 -5.14
N GLU A 66 2.54 18.00 -5.36
CA GLU A 66 2.19 19.14 -6.22
C GLU A 66 2.31 20.45 -5.45
N SER A 67 2.66 21.54 -6.16
CA SER A 67 2.54 22.88 -5.57
C SER A 67 1.08 23.27 -5.34
N ALA A 68 0.84 24.32 -4.54
CA ALA A 68 -0.51 24.85 -4.33
C ALA A 68 -1.16 25.28 -5.66
N GLU A 69 -0.40 25.89 -6.57
CA GLU A 69 -0.86 26.32 -7.89
C GLU A 69 -1.19 25.13 -8.80
N GLU A 70 -0.42 24.05 -8.72
CA GLU A 70 -0.71 22.82 -9.47
C GLU A 70 -1.97 22.14 -8.95
N ARG A 71 -2.13 22.01 -7.62
CA ARG A 71 -3.35 21.45 -7.01
C ARG A 71 -4.59 22.29 -7.35
N ALA A 72 -4.46 23.62 -7.36
CA ALA A 72 -5.55 24.55 -7.69
C ALA A 72 -6.09 24.41 -9.13
N ARG A 73 -5.39 23.69 -10.02
CA ARG A 73 -5.90 23.39 -11.38
C ARG A 73 -7.10 22.44 -11.36
N ARG A 74 -7.30 21.71 -10.27
CA ARG A 74 -8.46 20.84 -10.07
C ARG A 74 -9.41 21.45 -9.06
N PRO A 75 -10.73 21.22 -9.22
CA PRO A 75 -11.68 21.59 -8.19
C PRO A 75 -11.36 20.84 -6.89
N THR A 76 -11.61 21.50 -5.76
CA THR A 76 -11.61 20.88 -4.44
C THR A 76 -13.06 20.66 -4.04
N ILE A 77 -13.46 19.41 -3.81
CA ILE A 77 -14.84 19.06 -3.47
C ILE A 77 -15.05 19.09 -1.97
N HIS A 78 -16.00 19.92 -1.53
CA HIS A 78 -16.43 19.99 -0.14
C HIS A 78 -17.78 19.28 0.03
N HIS A 79 -17.84 18.35 0.97
CA HIS A 79 -19.04 17.66 1.40
C HIS A 79 -19.81 18.49 2.43
N PRO A 80 -21.15 18.55 2.33
CA PRO A 80 -21.97 19.23 3.33
C PRO A 80 -21.84 18.49 4.67
N LEU A 81 -21.35 19.19 5.68
CA LEU A 81 -21.31 18.68 7.03
C LEU A 81 -22.69 18.85 7.68
N SER A 82 -23.21 17.79 8.31
CA SER A 82 -24.46 17.88 9.07
C SER A 82 -24.29 18.84 10.26
N ALA A 83 -25.39 19.45 10.72
CA ALA A 83 -25.35 20.41 11.84
C ALA A 83 -24.68 19.84 13.12
N ASN A 84 -24.75 18.52 13.31
CA ASN A 84 -24.16 17.84 14.47
C ASN A 84 -22.75 17.26 14.19
N ASN A 85 -22.28 17.27 12.94
CA ASN A 85 -20.97 16.75 12.54
C ASN A 85 -20.68 15.29 12.96
N GLU A 86 -21.71 14.49 13.23
CA GLU A 86 -21.54 13.11 13.69
C GLU A 86 -21.24 12.18 12.51
N LEU A 87 -20.01 11.68 12.49
CA LEU A 87 -19.55 10.59 11.63
C LEU A 87 -19.33 9.35 12.48
N PRO A 88 -19.50 8.13 11.93
CA PRO A 88 -19.27 6.93 12.71
C PRO A 88 -17.80 6.87 13.17
N VAL A 89 -17.58 6.39 14.40
CA VAL A 89 -16.22 6.26 15.00
C VAL A 89 -15.34 5.34 14.15
N THR A 90 -15.94 4.32 13.54
CA THR A 90 -15.27 3.38 12.64
C THR A 90 -16.00 3.30 11.30
N PHE A 91 -15.23 3.12 10.24
CA PHE A 91 -15.75 2.86 8.91
C PHE A 91 -14.75 2.03 8.12
N ASN A 92 -15.25 1.02 7.42
CA ASN A 92 -14.43 0.16 6.58
C ASN A 92 -15.11 -0.05 5.22
N ALA A 93 -14.48 0.43 4.14
CA ALA A 93 -15.00 0.26 2.78
C ALA A 93 -15.13 -1.21 2.39
N ILE A 94 -14.29 -2.10 2.95
CA ILE A 94 -14.34 -3.55 2.71
C ILE A 94 -15.69 -4.11 3.16
N ASP A 95 -16.17 -3.70 4.33
CA ASP A 95 -17.42 -4.21 4.90
C ASP A 95 -18.63 -3.59 4.20
N LYS A 96 -18.59 -2.27 3.94
CA LYS A 96 -19.69 -1.55 3.28
C LYS A 96 -19.94 -2.06 1.87
N TRP A 97 -18.88 -2.28 1.09
CA TRP A 97 -18.97 -2.70 -0.30
C TRP A 97 -18.37 -4.09 -0.51
N TYR A 98 -18.80 -5.06 0.31
CA TYR A 98 -18.25 -6.42 0.36
C TYR A 98 -18.25 -7.18 -0.98
N TRP A 99 -19.09 -6.78 -1.95
CA TRP A 99 -19.14 -7.34 -3.30
C TRP A 99 -17.99 -6.85 -4.20
N CYS A 100 -17.38 -5.71 -3.88
CA CYS A 100 -16.22 -5.15 -4.56
C CYS A 100 -14.91 -5.70 -3.98
N LYS A 101 -14.56 -6.92 -4.39
CA LYS A 101 -13.34 -7.63 -3.92
C LYS A 101 -12.02 -6.93 -4.28
N SER A 102 -12.06 -5.90 -5.12
CA SER A 102 -10.89 -5.07 -5.41
C SER A 102 -10.43 -4.27 -4.18
N ILE A 103 -11.34 -3.90 -3.26
CA ILE A 103 -11.02 -3.07 -2.10
C ILE A 103 -10.05 -3.80 -1.16
N THR A 104 -10.24 -5.10 -0.98
CA THR A 104 -9.38 -5.99 -0.16
C THR A 104 -8.06 -6.36 -0.82
N ARG A 105 -7.88 -6.06 -2.11
CA ARG A 105 -6.75 -6.57 -2.88
C ARG A 105 -5.53 -5.66 -2.71
N ILE A 106 -4.48 -6.18 -2.10
CA ILE A 106 -3.18 -5.53 -2.00
C ILE A 106 -2.35 -5.83 -3.27
N ARG A 107 -1.89 -4.78 -3.97
CA ARG A 107 -0.99 -4.90 -5.13
C ARG A 107 0.49 -4.88 -4.71
N ASP A 108 1.38 -5.15 -5.66
CA ASP A 108 2.82 -5.08 -5.49
C ASP A 108 3.40 -4.25 -6.64
N GLN A 109 3.96 -3.10 -6.33
CA GLN A 109 4.61 -2.26 -7.34
C GLN A 109 5.99 -2.81 -7.75
N SER A 110 6.50 -3.85 -7.07
CA SER A 110 7.83 -4.41 -7.29
C SER A 110 8.93 -3.34 -7.15
N LYS A 111 10.13 -3.53 -7.71
CA LYS A 111 11.22 -2.54 -7.68
C LYS A 111 11.03 -1.42 -8.73
N CYS A 112 9.90 -0.72 -8.68
CA CYS A 112 9.55 0.42 -9.53
C CYS A 112 8.86 1.47 -8.66
N GLY A 113 9.24 2.76 -8.77
CA GLY A 113 8.64 3.87 -8.02
C GLY A 113 7.30 4.31 -8.62
N SER A 114 6.39 3.37 -8.82
CA SER A 114 5.08 3.55 -9.48
C SER A 114 3.91 3.65 -8.50
N CYS A 115 4.16 3.89 -7.21
CA CYS A 115 3.12 4.01 -6.18
C CYS A 115 2.02 4.99 -6.55
N TRP A 116 2.37 6.14 -7.13
CA TRP A 116 1.44 7.16 -7.66
C TRP A 116 0.48 6.63 -8.73
N ALA A 117 0.85 5.59 -9.48
CA ALA A 117 0.00 4.97 -10.48
C ALA A 117 -0.79 3.80 -9.87
N VAL A 118 -0.13 3.01 -9.02
CA VAL A 118 -0.71 1.82 -8.39
C VAL A 118 -1.84 2.20 -7.44
N ALA A 119 -1.63 3.16 -6.54
CA ALA A 119 -2.64 3.61 -5.59
C ALA A 119 -3.83 4.27 -6.31
N ALA A 120 -3.56 5.09 -7.33
CA ALA A 120 -4.59 5.65 -8.22
C ALA A 120 -5.47 4.55 -8.82
N VAL A 121 -4.89 3.57 -9.55
CA VAL A 121 -5.72 2.53 -10.19
C VAL A 121 -6.39 1.58 -9.19
N GLU A 122 -5.85 1.42 -7.98
CA GLU A 122 -6.55 0.72 -6.90
C GLU A 122 -7.84 1.42 -6.53
N ALA A 123 -7.77 2.72 -6.20
CA ALA A 123 -8.94 3.51 -5.84
C ALA A 123 -9.92 3.66 -7.01
N MET A 124 -9.43 3.86 -8.23
CA MET A 124 -10.27 3.92 -9.44
C MET A 124 -11.00 2.59 -9.67
N THR A 125 -10.32 1.44 -9.56
CA THR A 125 -10.95 0.11 -9.69
C THR A 125 -12.07 -0.06 -8.66
N ASP A 126 -11.82 0.35 -7.41
CA ASP A 126 -12.80 0.27 -6.32
C ASP A 126 -14.03 1.12 -6.63
N ARG A 127 -13.82 2.36 -7.05
CA ARG A 127 -14.89 3.31 -7.39
C ARG A 127 -15.71 2.86 -8.58
N VAL A 128 -15.09 2.34 -9.63
CA VAL A 128 -15.81 1.78 -10.78
C VAL A 128 -16.71 0.63 -10.33
N CYS A 129 -16.23 -0.25 -9.45
CA CYS A 129 -17.07 -1.32 -8.90
C CYS A 129 -18.20 -0.79 -8.01
N ILE A 130 -17.91 0.15 -7.12
CA ILE A 130 -18.90 0.73 -6.19
C ILE A 130 -20.02 1.41 -6.96
N HIS A 131 -19.68 2.32 -7.88
CA HIS A 131 -20.65 3.16 -8.58
C HIS A 131 -21.39 2.42 -9.70
N SER A 132 -20.81 1.35 -10.26
CA SER A 132 -21.55 0.43 -11.14
C SER A 132 -22.44 -0.57 -10.38
N ASN A 133 -22.54 -0.46 -9.06
CA ASN A 133 -23.22 -1.40 -8.17
C ASN A 133 -22.77 -2.85 -8.39
N GLY A 134 -21.47 -3.03 -8.55
CA GLY A 134 -20.83 -4.32 -8.78
C GLY A 134 -21.05 -4.92 -10.16
N LYS A 135 -21.59 -4.19 -11.14
CA LYS A 135 -21.69 -4.67 -12.54
C LYS A 135 -20.32 -4.72 -13.21
N TYR A 136 -19.46 -3.75 -12.92
CA TYR A 136 -18.08 -3.73 -13.39
C TYR A 136 -17.12 -4.15 -12.27
N ARG A 137 -16.41 -5.25 -12.46
CA ARG A 137 -15.48 -5.82 -11.45
C ARG A 137 -14.08 -6.08 -11.97
N LYS A 138 -13.79 -5.63 -13.20
CA LYS A 138 -12.47 -5.82 -13.81
C LYS A 138 -11.46 -4.86 -13.17
N ARG A 139 -10.22 -5.30 -13.06
CA ARG A 139 -9.11 -4.52 -12.51
C ARG A 139 -8.58 -3.53 -13.55
N LEU A 140 -8.34 -2.28 -13.17
CA LEU A 140 -7.68 -1.30 -14.03
C LEU A 140 -6.15 -1.47 -14.01
N SER A 141 -5.53 -1.23 -15.16
CA SER A 141 -4.11 -1.45 -15.42
C SER A 141 -3.24 -0.32 -14.86
N GLU A 142 -2.43 -0.65 -13.85
CA GLU A 142 -1.34 0.25 -13.44
C GLU A 142 -0.30 0.45 -14.55
N THR A 143 -0.09 -0.52 -15.45
CA THR A 143 0.90 -0.44 -16.55
C THR A 143 0.53 0.61 -17.57
N ASP A 144 -0.74 0.64 -17.96
CA ASP A 144 -1.25 1.58 -18.95
C ASP A 144 -1.07 3.02 -18.45
N LEU A 145 -1.53 3.30 -17.24
CA LEU A 145 -1.33 4.59 -16.58
C LEU A 145 0.17 4.93 -16.44
N LEU A 146 0.97 4.00 -15.90
CA LEU A 146 2.41 4.18 -15.65
C LEU A 146 3.20 4.49 -16.93
N ALA A 147 2.91 3.78 -18.02
CA ALA A 147 3.67 3.88 -19.26
C ALA A 147 3.18 5.02 -20.15
N CYS A 148 1.87 5.26 -20.19
CA CYS A 148 1.24 6.14 -21.17
C CYS A 148 0.94 7.55 -20.67
N CYS A 149 0.79 7.79 -19.36
CA CYS A 149 0.61 9.15 -18.86
C CYS A 149 1.92 9.96 -18.86
N LYS A 150 2.17 10.71 -19.95
CA LYS A 150 3.39 11.52 -20.11
C LYS A 150 3.44 12.77 -19.23
N THR A 151 2.29 13.24 -18.76
CA THR A 151 2.18 14.41 -17.88
C THR A 151 2.24 14.04 -16.40
N CYS A 152 2.11 12.75 -16.05
CA CYS A 152 2.09 12.28 -14.67
C CYS A 152 3.47 12.15 -14.04
N GLY A 153 4.56 12.24 -14.80
CA GLY A 153 5.93 12.17 -14.29
C GLY A 153 6.81 11.22 -15.07
N ASP A 154 7.78 10.63 -14.38
CA ASP A 154 8.89 9.87 -14.97
C ASP A 154 8.73 8.35 -14.78
N GLY A 155 7.48 7.89 -14.75
CA GLY A 155 7.13 6.48 -14.64
C GLY A 155 7.65 5.83 -13.36
N CYS A 156 8.55 4.85 -13.49
CA CYS A 156 9.20 4.18 -12.36
C CYS A 156 10.11 5.10 -11.53
N ASN A 157 10.43 6.32 -12.00
CA ASN A 157 11.20 7.32 -11.25
C ASN A 157 10.30 8.33 -10.52
N GLY A 158 9.03 7.98 -10.36
CA GLY A 158 8.05 8.74 -9.62
C GLY A 158 7.19 9.66 -10.49
N GLY A 159 6.11 10.12 -9.90
CA GLY A 159 5.07 10.89 -10.54
C GLY A 159 4.12 11.55 -9.54
N TRP A 160 3.20 12.33 -10.06
CA TRP A 160 2.23 13.11 -9.29
C TRP A 160 0.89 12.35 -9.22
N PRO A 161 0.48 11.89 -8.02
CA PRO A 161 -0.76 11.13 -7.85
C PRO A 161 -1.98 11.82 -8.47
N ALA A 162 -2.12 13.13 -8.25
CA ALA A 162 -3.30 13.83 -8.72
C ALA A 162 -3.44 13.89 -10.26
N ARG A 163 -2.31 13.87 -10.98
CA ARG A 163 -2.30 13.83 -12.46
C ARG A 163 -2.71 12.47 -13.01
N ALA A 164 -2.59 11.39 -12.23
CA ALA A 164 -3.12 10.10 -12.63
C ALA A 164 -4.64 10.11 -12.79
N TRP A 165 -5.33 10.82 -11.89
CA TRP A 165 -6.78 11.03 -11.99
C TRP A 165 -7.16 11.90 -13.17
N ASP A 166 -6.35 12.92 -13.48
CA ASP A 166 -6.54 13.72 -14.69
C ASP A 166 -6.42 12.88 -15.95
N PHE A 167 -5.42 11.99 -16.02
CA PHE A 167 -5.26 11.05 -17.14
C PHE A 167 -6.43 10.07 -17.26
N TRP A 168 -6.93 9.55 -16.14
CA TRP A 168 -8.12 8.70 -16.17
C TRP A 168 -9.36 9.43 -16.69
N LYS A 169 -9.46 10.74 -16.44
CA LYS A 169 -10.50 11.59 -17.01
C LYS A 169 -10.30 11.87 -18.51
N SER A 170 -9.09 12.25 -18.93
CA SER A 170 -8.82 12.70 -20.31
C SER A 170 -8.66 11.57 -21.31
N ASP A 171 -7.91 10.53 -20.96
CA ASP A 171 -7.47 9.47 -21.86
C ASP A 171 -8.15 8.13 -21.50
N GLY A 172 -8.34 7.89 -20.21
CA GLY A 172 -8.85 6.65 -19.66
C GLY A 172 -7.76 5.60 -19.42
N VAL A 173 -8.12 4.55 -18.70
CA VAL A 173 -7.24 3.44 -18.34
C VAL A 173 -7.89 2.11 -18.68
N VAL A 174 -7.15 1.24 -19.37
CA VAL A 174 -7.62 -0.12 -19.74
C VAL A 174 -7.58 -1.07 -18.55
N THR A 175 -8.14 -2.26 -18.70
CA THR A 175 -8.05 -3.31 -17.69
C THR A 175 -6.67 -3.96 -17.65
N GLY A 176 -6.26 -4.50 -16.50
CA GLY A 176 -4.95 -5.12 -16.35
C GLY A 176 -4.77 -5.90 -15.05
N GLY A 177 -4.33 -7.15 -15.17
CA GLY A 177 -3.97 -8.03 -14.07
C GLY A 177 -2.57 -7.79 -13.50
N SER A 178 -2.12 -8.68 -12.62
CA SER A 178 -0.71 -8.68 -12.19
C SER A 178 0.16 -9.45 -13.18
N ARG A 179 1.48 -9.48 -12.98
CA ARG A 179 2.36 -10.30 -13.82
C ARG A 179 2.02 -11.80 -13.74
N GLU A 180 1.64 -12.26 -12.55
CA GLU A 180 1.36 -13.67 -12.23
C GLU A 180 -0.04 -14.09 -12.69
N ALA A 181 -1.01 -13.19 -12.60
CA ALA A 181 -2.37 -13.39 -13.08
C ALA A 181 -2.59 -12.42 -14.25
N LYS A 182 -2.31 -12.89 -15.47
CA LYS A 182 -2.51 -12.08 -16.69
C LYS A 182 -4.00 -12.03 -17.01
N GLU A 183 -4.61 -10.89 -16.72
CA GLU A 183 -6.04 -10.63 -16.92
C GLU A 183 -6.19 -9.27 -17.62
N GLY A 184 -7.30 -9.09 -18.34
CA GLY A 184 -7.61 -7.81 -18.98
C GLY A 184 -6.66 -7.46 -20.13
N CYS A 185 -6.66 -6.19 -20.52
CA CYS A 185 -5.90 -5.69 -21.65
C CYS A 185 -4.40 -5.67 -21.40
N LYS A 186 -3.92 -5.10 -20.30
CA LYS A 186 -2.49 -4.81 -20.10
C LYS A 186 -2.06 -5.10 -18.67
N SER A 187 -1.44 -6.26 -18.45
CA SER A 187 -1.04 -6.71 -17.11
C SER A 187 0.23 -6.00 -16.61
N TYR A 188 0.46 -6.03 -15.29
CA TYR A 188 1.69 -5.49 -14.72
C TYR A 188 2.93 -6.25 -15.21
N PRO A 189 3.99 -5.58 -15.72
CA PRO A 189 5.13 -6.28 -16.29
C PRO A 189 6.11 -6.77 -15.22
N PHE A 190 6.04 -6.29 -13.97
CA PHE A 190 7.00 -6.59 -12.92
C PHE A 190 6.45 -7.62 -11.94
N PRO A 191 7.29 -8.59 -11.49
CA PRO A 191 6.82 -9.65 -10.62
C PRO A 191 6.64 -9.14 -9.20
N ARG A 192 5.72 -9.75 -8.47
CA ARG A 192 5.70 -9.69 -7.01
C ARG A 192 7.03 -10.17 -6.47
N CYS A 193 7.54 -9.51 -5.44
CA CYS A 193 8.86 -9.84 -4.92
C CYS A 193 9.00 -9.60 -3.42
N THR A 194 9.97 -10.27 -2.81
CA THR A 194 10.37 -10.11 -1.40
C THR A 194 11.64 -9.25 -1.39
N HIS A 195 11.66 -8.12 -0.67
CA HIS A 195 12.83 -7.23 -0.71
C HIS A 195 13.99 -7.74 0.16
N TYR A 196 13.68 -8.27 1.34
CA TYR A 196 14.62 -8.86 2.28
C TYR A 196 13.99 -10.08 2.96
N GLY A 197 14.85 -11.00 3.42
CA GLY A 197 14.45 -12.22 4.13
C GLY A 197 13.99 -13.36 3.22
N GLU A 198 13.53 -14.43 3.86
CA GLU A 198 12.77 -15.50 3.21
C GLU A 198 11.30 -15.11 3.18
N GLY A 199 10.69 -15.18 2.01
CA GLY A 199 9.29 -14.84 1.83
C GLY A 199 8.67 -15.69 0.72
N LYS A 200 7.35 -15.58 0.58
CA LYS A 200 6.57 -16.29 -0.44
C LYS A 200 7.04 -16.01 -1.88
N TYR A 201 7.63 -14.83 -2.11
CA TYR A 201 8.04 -14.37 -3.43
C TYR A 201 9.57 -14.39 -3.60
N LYS A 202 10.01 -14.45 -4.87
CA LYS A 202 11.43 -14.31 -5.21
C LYS A 202 11.97 -12.95 -4.78
N LYS A 203 13.28 -12.87 -4.56
CA LYS A 203 13.92 -11.59 -4.21
C LYS A 203 13.71 -10.55 -5.30
N CYS A 204 13.44 -9.31 -4.89
CA CYS A 204 13.39 -8.19 -5.82
C CYS A 204 14.76 -7.98 -6.48
N PRO A 205 14.80 -7.45 -7.72
CA PRO A 205 16.08 -7.07 -8.31
C PRO A 205 16.76 -5.99 -7.47
N ALA A 206 18.09 -5.94 -7.54
CA ALA A 206 18.87 -4.89 -6.90
C ALA A 206 18.56 -3.52 -7.51
N GLU A 207 18.48 -3.48 -8.84
CA GLU A 207 18.23 -2.27 -9.61
C GLU A 207 16.73 -2.04 -9.83
N ARG A 208 16.37 -0.76 -9.93
CA ARG A 208 15.01 -0.32 -10.28
C ARG A 208 14.71 -0.72 -11.73
N TYR A 209 13.49 -1.21 -11.96
CA TYR A 209 13.03 -1.45 -13.32
C TYR A 209 12.89 -0.15 -14.11
N PRO A 210 13.24 -0.15 -15.41
CA PRO A 210 12.95 0.97 -16.28
C PRO A 210 11.44 1.09 -16.50
N THR A 211 10.96 2.32 -16.75
CA THR A 211 9.57 2.58 -17.13
C THR A 211 9.24 1.80 -18.42
N PRO A 212 8.15 1.02 -18.45
CA PRO A 212 7.71 0.35 -19.67
C PRO A 212 7.39 1.35 -20.78
N ILE A 213 7.60 0.95 -22.03
CA ILE A 213 7.21 1.76 -23.18
C ILE A 213 5.67 1.77 -23.28
N CYS A 214 5.09 2.95 -23.54
CA CYS A 214 3.67 3.05 -23.84
C CYS A 214 3.39 2.36 -25.18
N ILE A 215 2.54 1.33 -25.14
CA ILE A 215 2.09 0.59 -26.32
C ILE A 215 0.57 0.50 -26.21
N ASN A 216 -0.12 1.18 -27.11
CA ASN A 216 -1.59 1.24 -27.21
C ASN A 216 -2.17 -0.04 -27.84
N LEU A 217 -1.76 -1.19 -27.31
CA LEU A 217 -2.22 -2.53 -27.70
C LEU A 217 -2.32 -3.38 -26.44
N CYS A 218 -3.30 -4.26 -26.37
CA CYS A 218 -3.42 -5.23 -25.29
C CYS A 218 -2.38 -6.35 -25.42
N ASP A 219 -2.12 -7.08 -24.33
CA ASP A 219 -1.25 -8.26 -24.30
C ASP A 219 -1.84 -9.43 -25.12
N SER A 220 -3.13 -9.36 -25.45
CA SER A 220 -3.86 -10.30 -26.29
C SER A 220 -4.69 -9.54 -27.34
N ASP A 221 -4.65 -10.01 -28.58
CA ASP A 221 -5.43 -9.46 -29.70
C ASP A 221 -6.95 -9.66 -29.56
N ALA A 222 -7.39 -10.43 -28.55
CA ALA A 222 -8.82 -10.65 -28.26
C ALA A 222 -9.50 -9.43 -27.62
N ILE A 223 -8.73 -8.49 -27.08
CA ILE A 223 -9.23 -7.28 -26.43
C ILE A 223 -8.77 -6.08 -27.25
N ASP A 224 -9.73 -5.24 -27.64
CA ASP A 224 -9.46 -3.96 -28.31
C ASP A 224 -9.06 -2.92 -27.26
N TYR A 225 -7.88 -2.33 -27.42
CA TYR A 225 -7.30 -1.41 -26.45
C TYR A 225 -8.16 -0.17 -26.20
N GLU A 226 -8.70 0.45 -27.25
CA GLU A 226 -9.50 1.68 -27.11
C GLU A 226 -10.89 1.39 -26.52
N LYS A 227 -11.47 0.24 -26.86
CA LYS A 227 -12.78 -0.19 -26.33
C LYS A 227 -12.71 -0.69 -24.88
N ASP A 228 -11.53 -1.10 -24.39
CA ASP A 228 -11.36 -1.56 -23.00
C ASP A 228 -11.04 -0.41 -22.02
N LYS A 229 -10.88 0.83 -22.51
CA LYS A 229 -10.65 2.01 -21.67
C LYS A 229 -11.87 2.31 -20.79
N THR A 230 -11.63 2.42 -19.49
CA THR A 230 -12.55 3.08 -18.54
C THR A 230 -12.16 4.54 -18.34
N ARG A 231 -13.12 5.43 -18.10
CA ARG A 231 -12.87 6.86 -17.94
C ARG A 231 -13.53 7.42 -16.69
N ALA A 232 -12.97 8.52 -16.18
CA ALA A 232 -13.60 9.36 -15.18
C ALA A 232 -14.43 10.47 -15.83
N ASN A 233 -15.54 10.86 -15.22
CA ASN A 233 -16.21 12.12 -15.57
C ASN A 233 -15.53 13.33 -14.89
N SER A 234 -14.80 13.09 -13.80
CA SER A 234 -14.20 14.12 -12.95
C SER A 234 -12.97 13.60 -12.22
N SER A 235 -12.01 14.52 -12.01
CA SER A 235 -10.85 14.40 -11.13
C SER A 235 -10.88 15.63 -10.21
N TYR A 236 -10.60 15.43 -8.92
CA TYR A 236 -10.70 16.50 -7.93
C TYR A 236 -9.86 16.23 -6.67
N ASN A 237 -9.56 17.31 -5.97
CA ASN A 237 -8.94 17.26 -4.64
C ASN A 237 -10.02 17.10 -3.57
N VAL A 238 -9.67 16.51 -2.44
CA VAL A 238 -10.44 16.61 -1.19
C VAL A 238 -9.68 17.57 -0.26
N PRO A 239 -10.37 18.47 0.48
CA PRO A 239 -9.73 19.35 1.44
C PRO A 239 -8.87 18.59 2.45
N ALA A 240 -7.76 19.19 2.87
CA ALA A 240 -6.94 18.71 3.99
C ALA A 240 -7.69 18.92 5.32
N ASN A 241 -8.74 18.11 5.51
CA ASN A 241 -9.64 18.16 6.63
C ASN A 241 -10.18 16.76 6.87
N GLU A 242 -9.86 16.21 8.04
CA GLU A 242 -10.26 14.88 8.49
C GLU A 242 -11.72 14.52 8.13
N LYS A 243 -12.69 15.36 8.51
CA LYS A 243 -14.11 15.07 8.30
C LYS A 243 -14.50 15.06 6.82
N GLN A 244 -13.88 15.92 6.00
CA GLN A 244 -14.10 15.93 4.55
C GLN A 244 -13.58 14.66 3.88
N ILE A 245 -12.42 14.17 4.33
CA ILE A 245 -11.82 12.91 3.86
C ILE A 245 -12.70 11.72 4.27
N MET A 246 -13.15 11.67 5.53
CA MET A 246 -14.09 10.65 6.02
C MET A 246 -15.38 10.64 5.18
N MET A 247 -15.96 11.82 4.91
CA MET A 247 -17.17 11.96 4.10
C MET A 247 -16.98 11.47 2.67
N GLU A 248 -15.86 11.83 2.02
CA GLU A 248 -15.54 11.36 0.67
C GLU A 248 -15.45 9.83 0.65
N ILE A 249 -14.70 9.24 1.58
CA ILE A 249 -14.49 7.79 1.64
C ILE A 249 -15.82 7.08 1.88
N MET A 250 -16.63 7.55 2.84
CA MET A 250 -17.92 6.95 3.16
C MET A 250 -18.92 7.07 2.02
N THR A 251 -18.91 8.18 1.28
CA THR A 251 -19.89 8.43 0.23
C THR A 251 -19.51 7.74 -1.07
N ASN A 252 -18.24 7.89 -1.47
CA ASN A 252 -17.79 7.59 -2.83
C ASN A 252 -16.79 6.43 -2.91
N GLY A 253 -16.32 5.91 -1.78
CA GLY A 253 -15.35 4.82 -1.72
C GLY A 253 -13.90 5.31 -1.54
N PRO A 254 -12.94 4.38 -1.53
CA PRO A 254 -11.53 4.66 -1.25
C PRO A 254 -10.95 5.84 -2.04
N VAL A 255 -9.99 6.54 -1.43
CA VAL A 255 -9.28 7.69 -2.01
C VAL A 255 -7.80 7.40 -2.12
N GLU A 256 -7.11 8.10 -3.01
CA GLU A 256 -5.65 8.10 -3.04
C GLU A 256 -5.12 9.23 -2.15
N ALA A 257 -4.06 8.93 -1.41
CA ALA A 257 -3.34 9.87 -0.55
C ALA A 257 -1.84 9.79 -0.84
N ALA A 258 -1.13 10.90 -0.63
CA ALA A 258 0.32 10.93 -0.59
C ALA A 258 0.80 11.34 0.81
N PHE A 259 1.92 10.78 1.25
CA PHE A 259 2.53 11.10 2.54
C PHE A 259 4.06 11.03 2.47
N ASP A 260 4.71 11.66 3.43
CA ASP A 260 6.16 11.64 3.61
C ASP A 260 6.61 10.35 4.30
N VAL A 261 7.49 9.60 3.62
CA VAL A 261 8.12 8.41 4.19
C VAL A 261 9.42 8.79 4.88
N TYR A 262 9.58 8.29 6.11
CA TYR A 262 10.80 8.41 6.92
C TYR A 262 11.48 7.04 7.06
N GLU A 263 12.70 7.00 7.60
CA GLU A 263 13.50 5.77 7.72
C GLU A 263 12.87 4.67 8.58
N ASP A 264 11.98 5.03 9.49
CA ASP A 264 11.30 4.12 10.41
C ASP A 264 10.11 3.40 9.76
N PHE A 265 9.36 4.05 8.86
CA PHE A 265 8.18 3.48 8.21
C PHE A 265 8.38 2.08 7.57
N PRO A 266 9.47 1.80 6.83
CA PRO A 266 9.71 0.46 6.25
C PRO A 266 9.75 -0.68 7.28
N THR A 267 10.02 -0.35 8.55
CA THR A 267 10.10 -1.32 9.66
C THR A 267 8.75 -1.64 10.30
N TYR A 268 7.70 -0.88 9.96
CA TYR A 268 6.35 -1.04 10.49
C TYR A 268 5.85 -2.48 10.33
N THR A 269 5.31 -3.02 11.43
CA THR A 269 4.69 -4.35 11.45
C THR A 269 3.22 -4.29 11.87
N SER A 270 2.89 -3.52 12.90
CA SER A 270 1.51 -3.42 13.42
C SER A 270 1.32 -2.19 14.30
N GLY A 271 0.06 -1.85 14.57
CA GLY A 271 -0.33 -0.72 15.43
C GLY A 271 -0.63 0.56 14.65
N ILE A 272 -0.79 1.68 15.35
CA ILE A 272 -1.05 2.99 14.77
C ILE A 272 0.26 3.73 14.58
N TYR A 273 0.72 3.76 13.33
CA TYR A 273 1.95 4.40 12.92
C TYR A 273 1.89 5.92 13.12
N PHE A 274 2.98 6.43 13.66
CA PHE A 274 3.39 7.83 13.65
C PHE A 274 4.92 7.84 13.47
N HIS A 275 5.46 8.88 12.87
CA HIS A 275 6.90 9.02 12.72
C HIS A 275 7.56 9.20 14.09
N ALA A 276 8.44 8.27 14.44
CA ALA A 276 9.13 8.23 15.72
C ALA A 276 10.61 8.62 15.60
N TRP A 277 11.27 8.28 14.48
CA TRP A 277 12.70 8.56 14.27
C TRP A 277 13.12 8.43 12.81
N GLY A 278 14.29 8.97 12.48
CA GLY A 278 14.92 8.82 11.17
C GLY A 278 14.64 9.97 10.21
N GLU A 279 15.43 10.05 9.15
CA GLU A 279 15.36 11.17 8.22
C GLU A 279 14.24 11.01 7.19
N LEU A 280 13.80 12.14 6.62
CA LEU A 280 12.89 12.14 5.48
C LEU A 280 13.53 11.43 4.29
N LYS A 281 12.80 10.50 3.68
CA LYS A 281 13.24 9.75 2.51
C LYS A 281 12.67 10.32 1.22
N SER A 282 11.35 10.24 1.04
CA SER A 282 10.63 10.74 -0.14
C SER A 282 9.12 10.61 0.06
N GLY A 283 8.33 11.04 -0.91
CA GLY A 283 6.88 10.83 -0.91
C GLY A 283 6.48 9.44 -1.39
N HIS A 284 5.40 8.92 -0.82
CA HIS A 284 4.77 7.67 -1.23
C HIS A 284 3.25 7.83 -1.35
N ALA A 285 2.65 7.15 -2.33
CA ALA A 285 1.22 7.20 -2.56
C ALA A 285 0.57 5.87 -2.15
N VAL A 286 -0.60 5.97 -1.52
CA VAL A 286 -1.34 4.88 -0.89
C VAL A 286 -2.83 5.08 -1.05
N LYS A 287 -3.61 4.03 -0.77
CA LYS A 287 -5.06 4.08 -0.82
C LYS A 287 -5.65 4.06 0.59
N ILE A 288 -6.43 5.06 0.97
CA ILE A 288 -7.18 5.07 2.23
C ILE A 288 -8.53 4.39 2.01
N VAL A 289 -8.82 3.35 2.80
CA VAL A 289 -10.04 2.52 2.67
C VAL A 289 -11.01 2.69 3.84
N GLY A 290 -10.61 3.39 4.90
CA GLY A 290 -11.46 3.60 6.06
C GLY A 290 -10.73 4.22 7.23
N TRP A 291 -11.34 4.15 8.40
CA TRP A 291 -10.79 4.67 9.66
C TRP A 291 -11.36 3.89 10.85
N GLY A 292 -10.71 4.07 12.00
CA GLY A 292 -11.24 3.57 13.25
C GLY A 292 -10.60 4.25 14.46
N GLU A 293 -10.76 3.60 15.60
CA GLU A 293 -10.18 4.01 16.88
C GLU A 293 -9.74 2.75 17.63
N GLU A 294 -8.55 2.77 18.22
CA GLU A 294 -8.03 1.72 19.10
C GLU A 294 -7.56 2.37 20.40
N ASP A 295 -8.11 1.94 21.54
CA ASP A 295 -7.80 2.49 22.87
C ASP A 295 -7.91 4.04 22.95
N GLY A 296 -8.91 4.62 22.28
CA GLY A 296 -9.10 6.07 22.22
C GLY A 296 -8.23 6.80 21.20
N VAL A 297 -7.40 6.08 20.44
CA VAL A 297 -6.50 6.66 19.44
C VAL A 297 -7.11 6.50 18.02
N PRO A 298 -7.46 7.60 17.35
CA PRO A 298 -8.02 7.55 16.00
C PRO A 298 -6.95 7.16 14.96
N TYR A 299 -7.35 6.35 13.96
CA TYR A 299 -6.48 5.99 12.86
C TYR A 299 -7.17 6.00 11.49
N TRP A 300 -6.39 6.17 10.43
CA TRP A 300 -6.74 5.84 9.04
C TRP A 300 -6.35 4.40 8.72
N LEU A 301 -7.22 3.64 8.05
CA LEU A 301 -6.89 2.32 7.50
C LEU A 301 -6.43 2.47 6.06
N VAL A 302 -5.17 2.13 5.80
CA VAL A 302 -4.48 2.43 4.55
C VAL A 302 -3.92 1.15 3.92
N ALA A 303 -4.23 0.93 2.64
CA ALA A 303 -3.66 -0.13 1.83
C ALA A 303 -2.35 0.36 1.18
N ASN A 304 -1.27 -0.40 1.39
CA ASN A 304 0.02 -0.15 0.78
C ASN A 304 0.18 -1.00 -0.51
N SER A 305 1.19 -0.69 -1.32
CA SER A 305 1.48 -1.31 -2.62
C SER A 305 2.72 -2.21 -2.58
N TRP A 306 3.05 -2.76 -1.40
CA TRP A 306 4.22 -3.61 -1.16
C TRP A 306 3.85 -5.07 -0.87
N ASN A 307 2.75 -5.56 -1.44
CA ASN A 307 2.18 -6.90 -1.22
C ASN A 307 1.78 -7.23 0.24
N GLU A 308 1.16 -8.40 0.41
CA GLU A 308 0.57 -8.82 1.69
C GLU A 308 1.61 -9.21 2.75
N GLY A 309 2.88 -9.39 2.37
CA GLY A 309 3.95 -9.75 3.29
C GLY A 309 4.53 -8.58 4.08
N TRP A 310 3.98 -7.37 3.94
CA TRP A 310 4.42 -6.18 4.66
C TRP A 310 3.32 -5.67 5.61
N GLY A 311 3.68 -5.15 6.78
CA GLY A 311 2.73 -4.57 7.73
C GLY A 311 1.61 -5.53 8.13
N GLU A 312 0.39 -5.02 8.21
CA GLU A 312 -0.79 -5.77 8.63
C GLU A 312 -1.47 -6.40 7.40
N ASN A 313 -0.84 -7.44 6.84
CA ASN A 313 -1.28 -8.09 5.58
C ASN A 313 -1.34 -7.13 4.38
N GLY A 314 -0.37 -6.20 4.29
CA GLY A 314 -0.29 -5.15 3.27
C GLY A 314 -0.96 -3.84 3.67
N PHE A 315 -1.61 -3.79 4.83
CA PHE A 315 -2.20 -2.57 5.39
C PHE A 315 -1.29 -1.92 6.43
N VAL A 316 -1.57 -0.66 6.69
CA VAL A 316 -1.02 0.13 7.78
C VAL A 316 -2.12 1.02 8.36
N ARG A 317 -2.08 1.21 9.68
CA ARG A 317 -2.94 2.17 10.37
C ARG A 317 -2.12 3.42 10.68
N PHE A 318 -2.54 4.58 10.19
CA PHE A 318 -1.88 5.87 10.44
C PHE A 318 -2.61 6.66 11.51
N LEU A 319 -1.89 7.38 12.37
CA LEU A 319 -2.49 8.34 13.29
C LEU A 319 -3.32 9.37 12.49
N ARG A 320 -4.60 9.51 12.86
CA ARG A 320 -5.57 10.37 12.16
C ARG A 320 -5.86 11.65 12.93
N GLY A 321 -6.20 12.72 12.20
CA GLY A 321 -6.64 14.01 12.73
C GLY A 321 -5.50 14.97 13.04
N MET A 322 -4.27 14.61 12.63
CA MET A 322 -3.04 15.36 12.91
C MET A 322 -2.23 15.66 11.66
N ASP A 323 -2.73 15.27 10.48
CA ASP A 323 -1.98 15.27 9.22
C ASP A 323 -0.60 14.59 9.35
N GLU A 324 -0.58 13.43 10.04
CA GLU A 324 0.64 12.67 10.31
C GLU A 324 1.38 12.37 9.01
N CYS A 325 2.64 12.78 8.91
CA CYS A 325 3.43 12.69 7.68
C CYS A 325 2.75 13.29 6.44
N ARG A 326 1.88 14.30 6.59
CA ARG A 326 1.08 14.90 5.50
C ARG A 326 0.02 13.96 4.88
N ILE A 327 -0.34 12.86 5.53
CA ILE A 327 -1.28 11.86 4.97
C ILE A 327 -2.67 12.42 4.62
N GLU A 328 -3.06 13.56 5.20
CA GLU A 328 -4.34 14.24 4.95
C GLU A 328 -4.21 15.43 3.98
N SER A 329 -2.97 15.89 3.71
CA SER A 329 -2.69 17.06 2.88
C SER A 329 -3.03 16.88 1.40
N GLU A 330 -2.75 15.70 0.84
CA GLU A 330 -2.81 15.44 -0.61
C GLU A 330 -3.74 14.30 -0.99
N ILE A 331 -5.00 14.44 -0.58
CA ILE A 331 -6.06 13.53 -0.99
C ILE A 331 -6.57 13.89 -2.39
N THR A 332 -6.63 12.89 -3.26
CA THR A 332 -7.18 13.00 -4.62
C THR A 332 -8.17 11.86 -4.89
N ALA A 333 -9.23 12.21 -5.62
CA ALA A 333 -10.26 11.28 -6.04
C ALA A 333 -10.87 11.71 -7.38
N GLY A 334 -11.85 10.93 -7.83
CA GLY A 334 -12.59 11.14 -9.06
C GLY A 334 -13.83 10.27 -9.09
N MET A 335 -14.75 10.59 -10.01
CA MET A 335 -15.96 9.80 -10.23
C MET A 335 -15.89 9.15 -11.60
N THR A 336 -16.24 7.87 -11.65
CA THR A 336 -16.27 7.10 -12.90
C THR A 336 -17.36 7.63 -13.83
N ASP A 337 -17.08 7.63 -15.13
CA ASP A 337 -18.11 7.74 -16.15
C ASP A 337 -18.75 6.36 -16.34
N LEU A 338 -20.02 6.21 -15.94
CA LEU A 338 -20.73 4.93 -16.04
C LEU A 338 -21.33 4.71 -17.43
N ASP A 339 -21.54 5.76 -18.22
CA ASP A 339 -22.08 5.65 -19.58
C ASP A 339 -21.01 5.11 -20.55
N ALA A 340 -19.74 5.20 -20.15
CA ALA A 340 -18.59 4.68 -20.87
C ALA A 340 -18.22 3.22 -20.52
N LEU A 341 -18.97 2.53 -19.64
CA LEU A 341 -18.64 1.17 -19.13
C LEU A 341 -19.30 0.01 -19.87
#